data_AF-A0A239CVD9-F1
#
_entry.id   AF-A0A239CVD9-F1
#
_cell.length_a   1.000
_cell.length_b   1.000
_cell.length_c   1.000
_cell.angle_alpha   90.00
_cell.angle_beta   90.00
_cell.angle_gamma   90.00
#
_symmetry.space_group_name_H-M   'P 1'
#
loop_
_entity.id
_entity.type
_entity.pdbx_description
1 polymer ?
#
loop_
_entity_poly.entity_id
_entity_poly.type
_entity_poly.pdbx_seq_one_letter_code
_entity_poly.pdbx_strand_id
1 'polypeptide(L)'
;MVAEWSVACGVDDPVLVVPWSFAETSYAETGATSPAAAGPEFVDLRENPYDLDHLPEAELHAPIMQALRALNANRSPVFTAKCDAYALDGDFADELEALQYELDIPAAEAPAGFASYIDLIWRDRSTFASFHQHEQLLHRLERHVEPLDHPYAALDCILRPAMVDLTGPQEGFAISVYVKAIGADAASAYENWGQALEAVVGVIRSKDLAQSRL
;
A
#
# COMPACT_ATOMS: atom_id res chain seq x y z
N MET A 1 13.43 8.41 -7.63
CA MET A 1 12.99 7.13 -7.04
C MET A 1 12.57 6.22 -8.18
N VAL A 2 12.87 4.92 -8.17
CA VAL A 2 12.33 4.01 -9.20
C VAL A 2 10.84 3.81 -8.93
N ALA A 3 10.02 3.79 -9.98
CA ALA A 3 8.58 3.63 -9.86
C ALA A 3 8.04 2.81 -11.02
N GLU A 4 7.34 1.73 -10.69
CA GLU A 4 6.67 0.86 -11.66
C GLU A 4 5.24 0.54 -11.23
N TRP A 5 4.46 0.04 -12.18
CA TRP A 5 3.13 -0.49 -11.86
C TRP A 5 2.76 -1.66 -12.76
N SER A 6 1.92 -2.54 -12.22
CA SER A 6 1.44 -3.74 -12.87
C SER A 6 -0.05 -3.98 -12.61
N VAL A 7 -0.60 -5.01 -13.23
CA VAL A 7 -2.02 -5.37 -13.15
C VAL A 7 -2.15 -6.81 -12.70
N ALA A 8 -2.93 -7.03 -11.64
CA ALA A 8 -3.33 -8.35 -11.16
C ALA A 8 -4.86 -8.50 -11.31
N CYS A 9 -5.32 -8.68 -12.55
CA CYS A 9 -6.73 -8.82 -12.93
C CYS A 9 -7.02 -10.12 -13.72
N GLY A 10 -6.15 -11.12 -13.60
CA GLY A 10 -6.37 -12.47 -14.07
C GLY A 10 -7.53 -13.16 -13.35
N VAL A 11 -8.03 -14.25 -13.92
CA VAL A 11 -9.18 -14.99 -13.37
C VAL A 11 -8.93 -15.56 -11.97
N ASP A 12 -7.66 -15.86 -11.66
CA ASP A 12 -7.23 -16.43 -10.39
C ASP A 12 -6.54 -15.38 -9.49
N ASP A 13 -6.47 -14.12 -9.93
CA ASP A 13 -5.83 -13.06 -9.14
C ASP A 13 -6.72 -12.63 -7.96
N PRO A 14 -6.12 -12.30 -6.81
CA PRO A 14 -6.87 -12.01 -5.59
C PRO A 14 -7.66 -10.69 -5.68
N VAL A 15 -8.96 -10.77 -5.42
CA VAL A 15 -9.84 -9.60 -5.27
C VAL A 15 -9.69 -9.00 -3.88
N LEU A 16 -9.54 -7.67 -3.79
CA LEU A 16 -9.62 -6.98 -2.50
C LEU A 16 -11.07 -6.90 -2.03
N VAL A 17 -11.40 -7.51 -0.90
CA VAL A 17 -12.73 -7.41 -0.27
C VAL A 17 -12.67 -6.47 0.93
N VAL A 18 -13.64 -5.56 1.04
CA VAL A 18 -13.79 -4.61 2.15
C VAL A 18 -15.26 -4.57 2.59
N PRO A 19 -15.58 -4.76 3.88
CA PRO A 19 -14.67 -5.10 4.97
C PRO A 19 -14.12 -6.53 4.82
N TRP A 20 -12.94 -6.79 5.38
CA TRP A 20 -12.35 -8.13 5.47
C TRP A 20 -12.14 -8.49 6.94
N SER A 21 -12.10 -9.78 7.24
CA SER A 21 -11.70 -10.30 8.54
C SER A 21 -10.78 -11.50 8.36
N PHE A 22 -9.74 -11.62 9.19
CA PHE A 22 -8.83 -12.76 9.15
C PHE A 22 -9.56 -14.10 9.33
N ALA A 23 -10.61 -14.09 10.16
CA ALA A 23 -11.45 -15.25 10.44
C ALA A 23 -12.04 -15.84 9.14
N GLU A 24 -12.67 -15.03 8.28
CA GLU A 24 -13.27 -15.50 7.02
C GLU A 24 -12.24 -16.06 6.02
N THR A 25 -11.06 -15.46 5.92
CA THR A 25 -9.96 -15.98 5.07
C THR A 25 -9.40 -17.31 5.56
N SER A 26 -9.29 -17.52 6.88
CA SER A 26 -8.72 -18.75 7.45
C SER A 26 -9.69 -19.94 7.43
N TYR A 27 -11.01 -19.70 7.56
CA TYR A 27 -12.02 -20.76 7.53
C TYR A 27 -12.15 -21.41 6.15
N ALA A 28 -11.92 -20.66 5.07
CA ALA A 28 -11.95 -21.17 3.70
C ALA A 28 -10.83 -22.18 3.42
N GLU A 29 -9.69 -22.06 4.09
CA GLU A 29 -8.51 -22.91 3.86
C GLU A 29 -8.34 -24.03 4.90
N THR A 30 -8.84 -23.87 6.13
CA THR A 30 -8.52 -24.79 7.24
C THR A 30 -9.72 -25.45 7.92
N GLY A 31 -10.95 -25.01 7.66
CA GLY A 31 -12.17 -25.60 8.24
C GLY A 31 -12.26 -25.58 9.79
N ALA A 32 -11.38 -24.84 10.47
CA ALA A 32 -11.23 -24.88 11.91
C ALA A 32 -12.13 -23.85 12.61
N THR A 33 -13.30 -24.25 13.14
CA THR A 33 -14.22 -23.39 13.90
C THR A 33 -13.74 -23.14 15.34
N SER A 34 -12.76 -22.24 15.52
CA SER A 34 -12.45 -21.69 16.85
C SER A 34 -12.84 -20.20 16.92
N PRO A 35 -13.70 -19.77 17.85
CA PRO A 35 -14.08 -18.37 18.06
C PRO A 35 -13.09 -17.56 18.93
N ALA A 36 -11.90 -18.08 19.22
CA ALA A 36 -11.06 -17.58 20.32
C ALA A 36 -9.88 -16.67 19.92
N ALA A 37 -9.68 -16.38 18.64
CA ALA A 37 -8.73 -15.36 18.19
C ALA A 37 -9.39 -14.55 17.08
N ALA A 38 -10.01 -13.42 17.43
CA ALA A 38 -10.33 -12.41 16.44
C ALA A 38 -8.98 -11.94 15.89
N GLY A 39 -8.59 -12.49 14.73
CA GLY A 39 -7.40 -12.03 14.01
C GLY A 39 -7.62 -10.61 13.48
N PRO A 40 -6.62 -10.05 12.78
CA PRO A 40 -6.75 -8.70 12.23
C PRO A 40 -7.99 -8.58 11.35
N GLU A 41 -8.62 -7.41 11.38
CA GLU A 41 -9.82 -7.12 10.60
C GLU A 41 -9.75 -5.71 10.03
N PHE A 42 -10.63 -5.43 9.09
CA PHE A 42 -10.77 -4.11 8.51
C PHE A 42 -11.21 -3.08 9.57
N VAL A 43 -10.45 -2.00 9.68
CA VAL A 43 -10.77 -0.83 10.51
C VAL A 43 -11.12 0.35 9.60
N ASP A 44 -12.35 0.86 9.69
CA ASP A 44 -12.77 2.03 8.91
C ASP A 44 -12.27 3.34 9.53
N LEU A 45 -11.01 3.69 9.24
CA LEU A 45 -10.37 4.92 9.71
C LEU A 45 -11.03 6.21 9.20
N ARG A 46 -12.03 6.13 8.31
CA ARG A 46 -12.80 7.30 7.84
C ARG A 46 -13.84 7.72 8.87
N GLU A 47 -14.39 6.78 9.62
CA GLU A 47 -15.41 7.06 10.64
C GLU A 47 -14.75 7.62 11.91
N ASN A 48 -13.64 7.01 12.33
CA ASN A 48 -12.89 7.45 13.49
C ASN A 48 -11.36 7.36 13.26
N PRO A 49 -10.70 8.49 12.94
CA PRO A 49 -9.26 8.52 12.71
C PRO A 49 -8.37 8.16 13.92
N TYR A 50 -8.96 8.03 15.11
CA TYR A 50 -8.25 7.60 16.33
C TYR A 50 -8.20 6.08 16.48
N ASP A 51 -8.89 5.32 15.63
CA ASP A 51 -8.88 3.86 15.66
C ASP A 51 -7.56 3.26 15.11
N LEU A 52 -6.55 4.09 14.85
CA LEU A 52 -5.20 3.65 14.51
C LEU A 52 -4.57 2.78 15.60
N ASP A 53 -4.99 2.95 16.86
CA ASP A 53 -4.54 2.13 18.00
C ASP A 53 -4.99 0.66 17.87
N HIS A 54 -5.93 0.36 16.95
CA HIS A 54 -6.34 -1.01 16.63
C HIS A 54 -5.46 -1.68 15.56
N LEU A 55 -4.48 -0.96 15.00
CA LEU A 55 -3.58 -1.45 13.96
C LEU A 55 -2.16 -1.62 14.52
N PRO A 56 -1.68 -2.86 14.74
CA PRO A 56 -0.32 -3.11 15.22
C PRO A 56 0.75 -2.42 14.37
N GLU A 57 0.55 -2.33 13.05
CA GLU A 57 1.49 -1.71 12.12
C GLU A 57 1.64 -0.21 12.41
N ALA A 58 0.55 0.47 12.78
CA ALA A 58 0.57 1.89 13.13
C ALA A 58 1.24 2.14 14.49
N GLU A 59 1.09 1.21 15.44
CA GLU A 59 1.79 1.27 16.73
C GLU A 59 3.30 1.04 16.57
N LEU A 60 3.69 0.06 15.74
CA LEU A 60 5.08 -0.34 15.54
C LEU A 60 5.85 0.59 14.61
N HIS A 61 5.18 1.24 13.64
CA HIS A 61 5.84 2.01 12.61
C HIS A 61 5.22 3.40 12.44
N ALA A 62 5.92 4.41 12.96
CA ALA A 62 5.49 5.81 12.88
C ALA A 62 5.21 6.30 11.43
N PRO A 63 6.00 5.93 10.39
CA PRO A 63 5.69 6.30 9.01
C PRO A 63 4.35 5.73 8.51
N ILE A 64 3.99 4.49 8.89
CA ILE A 64 2.68 3.91 8.55
C ILE A 64 1.56 4.68 9.25
N MET A 65 1.68 4.93 10.55
CA MET A 65 0.67 5.73 11.28
C MET A 65 0.43 7.09 10.61
N GLN A 66 1.51 7.78 10.20
CA GLN A 66 1.41 9.07 9.53
C GLN A 66 0.76 8.95 8.15
N ALA A 67 1.16 7.94 7.36
CA ALA A 67 0.57 7.64 6.06
C ALA A 67 -0.93 7.36 6.16
N LEU A 68 -1.33 6.44 7.04
CA LEU A 68 -2.74 6.07 7.26
C LEU A 68 -3.57 7.28 7.69
N ARG A 69 -3.07 8.11 8.61
CA ARG A 69 -3.75 9.35 9.03
C ARG A 69 -3.94 10.31 7.85
N ALA A 70 -2.91 10.49 7.03
CA ALA A 70 -2.95 11.39 5.89
C ALA A 70 -3.89 10.90 4.78
N LEU A 71 -3.82 9.60 4.46
CA LEU A 71 -4.60 8.94 3.41
C LEU A 71 -6.08 8.76 3.77
N ASN A 72 -6.43 8.66 5.06
CA ASN A 72 -7.83 8.55 5.48
C ASN A 72 -8.48 9.89 5.86
N ALA A 73 -7.72 10.99 5.88
CA ALA A 73 -8.27 12.31 6.15
C ALA A 73 -9.42 12.68 5.17
N ASN A 74 -10.40 13.46 5.64
CA ASN A 74 -11.62 13.80 4.89
C ASN A 74 -11.41 14.38 3.49
N ARG A 75 -10.25 15.03 3.24
CA ARG A 75 -9.92 15.63 1.94
C ARG A 75 -9.04 14.73 1.05
N SER A 76 -8.64 13.57 1.53
CA SER A 76 -7.91 12.58 0.75
C SER A 76 -8.81 12.04 -0.37
N PRO A 77 -8.30 11.87 -1.60
CA PRO A 77 -9.07 11.24 -2.68
C PRO A 77 -9.30 9.75 -2.42
N VAL A 78 -8.56 9.15 -1.49
CA VAL A 78 -8.58 7.71 -1.18
C VAL A 78 -8.97 7.44 0.26
N PHE A 79 -9.17 6.16 0.58
CA PHE A 79 -9.08 5.60 1.93
C PHE A 79 -8.32 4.28 1.87
N THR A 80 -7.85 3.79 3.02
CA THR A 80 -7.02 2.58 3.09
C THR A 80 -7.85 1.37 3.48
N ALA A 81 -7.52 0.20 2.93
CA ALA A 81 -8.20 -1.06 3.25
C ALA A 81 -7.34 -2.01 4.09
N LYS A 82 -6.06 -2.12 3.77
CA LYS A 82 -5.06 -2.98 4.41
C LYS A 82 -3.72 -2.28 4.39
N CYS A 83 -2.84 -2.65 5.31
CA CYS A 83 -1.44 -2.30 5.25
C CYS A 83 -0.62 -3.35 5.98
N ASP A 84 0.67 -3.41 5.63
CA ASP A 84 1.68 -4.16 6.36
C ASP A 84 3.03 -3.46 6.22
N ALA A 85 3.95 -3.74 7.12
CA ALA A 85 5.31 -3.23 7.10
C ALA A 85 6.27 -4.27 7.67
N TYR A 86 7.35 -4.55 6.95
CA TYR A 86 8.24 -5.67 7.26
C TYR A 86 9.68 -5.38 6.82
N ALA A 87 10.63 -5.98 7.53
CA ALA A 87 12.02 -5.99 7.11
C ALA A 87 12.20 -6.95 5.92
N LEU A 88 13.08 -6.59 4.98
CA LEU A 88 13.45 -7.45 3.86
C LEU A 88 14.57 -8.42 4.28
N ASP A 89 14.26 -9.28 5.25
CA ASP A 89 15.14 -10.33 5.74
C ASP A 89 14.44 -11.70 5.74
N GLY A 90 15.18 -12.77 6.05
CA GLY A 90 14.64 -14.12 6.16
C GLY A 90 13.87 -14.56 4.92
N ASP A 91 12.55 -14.69 5.05
CA ASP A 91 11.63 -15.10 3.98
C ASP A 91 11.51 -14.07 2.84
N PHE A 92 11.98 -12.83 3.04
CA PHE A 92 11.98 -11.74 2.06
C PHE A 92 13.38 -11.42 1.50
N ALA A 93 14.36 -12.30 1.70
CA ALA A 93 15.72 -12.09 1.21
C ALA A 93 15.80 -11.97 -0.33
N ASP A 94 14.98 -12.73 -1.06
CA ASP A 94 14.92 -12.65 -2.53
C ASP A 94 14.35 -11.28 -2.99
N GLU A 95 13.43 -10.70 -2.22
CA GLU A 95 12.89 -9.35 -2.48
C GLU A 95 13.96 -8.27 -2.25
N LEU A 96 14.83 -8.45 -1.25
CA LEU A 96 15.97 -7.56 -1.03
C LEU A 96 16.95 -7.60 -2.22
N GLU A 97 17.31 -8.80 -2.69
CA GLU A 97 18.23 -8.96 -3.82
C GLU A 97 17.65 -8.32 -5.11
N ALA A 98 16.36 -8.55 -5.37
CA ALA A 98 15.67 -7.95 -6.49
C ALA A 98 15.66 -6.41 -6.42
N LEU A 99 15.38 -5.85 -5.24
CA LEU A 99 15.38 -4.40 -5.03
C LEU A 99 16.77 -3.79 -5.19
N GLN A 100 17.82 -4.45 -4.70
CA GLN A 100 19.21 -4.02 -4.91
C GLN A 100 19.58 -3.98 -6.38
N TYR A 101 19.14 -4.98 -7.15
CA TYR A 101 19.35 -5.04 -8.58
C TYR A 101 18.59 -3.93 -9.33
N GLU A 102 17.31 -3.73 -8.99
CA GLU A 102 16.46 -2.69 -9.58
C GLU A 102 17.03 -1.29 -9.37
N LEU A 103 17.56 -1.01 -8.18
CA LEU A 103 18.15 0.28 -7.83
C LEU A 103 19.59 0.45 -8.35
N ASP A 104 20.20 -0.58 -8.94
CA ASP A 104 21.62 -0.62 -9.33
C ASP A 104 22.56 -0.32 -8.16
N ILE A 105 22.26 -0.87 -6.97
CA ILE A 105 23.03 -0.66 -5.74
C ILE A 105 23.65 -1.98 -5.28
N PRO A 106 25.00 -2.07 -5.14
CA PRO A 106 25.64 -3.28 -4.67
C PRO A 106 25.18 -3.68 -3.26
N ALA A 107 24.93 -4.97 -3.05
CA ALA A 107 24.54 -5.52 -1.74
C ALA A 107 25.53 -5.18 -0.61
N ALA A 108 26.82 -4.99 -0.93
CA ALA A 108 27.84 -4.60 0.03
C ALA A 108 27.67 -3.15 0.54
N GLU A 109 27.02 -2.27 -0.23
CA GLU A 109 26.78 -0.88 0.13
C GLU A 109 25.46 -0.70 0.89
N ALA A 110 24.43 -1.50 0.55
CA ALA A 110 23.12 -1.45 1.18
C ALA A 110 22.55 -2.85 1.47
N PRO A 111 23.10 -3.56 2.47
CA PRO A 111 22.75 -4.96 2.78
C PRO A 111 21.43 -5.13 3.53
N ALA A 112 20.75 -4.05 3.93
CA ALA A 112 19.49 -4.11 4.67
C ALA A 112 18.36 -3.47 3.85
N GLY A 113 17.14 -3.96 4.04
CA GLY A 113 15.96 -3.39 3.41
C GLY A 113 14.73 -3.40 4.30
N PHE A 114 13.77 -2.56 3.95
CA PHE A 114 12.50 -2.43 4.64
C PHE A 114 11.41 -2.10 3.62
N ALA A 115 10.22 -2.66 3.81
CA ALA A 115 9.12 -2.50 2.88
C ALA A 115 7.80 -2.33 3.62
N SER A 116 6.82 -1.81 2.88
CA SER A 116 5.43 -1.79 3.28
C SER A 116 4.52 -1.83 2.08
N TYR A 117 3.28 -2.24 2.29
CA TYR A 117 2.21 -1.94 1.35
C TYR A 117 1.02 -1.27 2.02
N ILE A 118 0.26 -0.50 1.24
CA ILE A 118 -1.04 0.05 1.63
C ILE A 118 -2.02 -0.14 0.48
N ASP A 119 -3.16 -0.81 0.75
CA ASP A 119 -4.25 -0.96 -0.20
C ASP A 119 -5.10 0.32 -0.22
N LEU A 120 -5.21 0.97 -1.38
CA LEU A 120 -5.91 2.22 -1.57
C LEU A 120 -7.17 2.04 -2.41
N ILE A 121 -8.26 2.67 -1.96
CA ILE A 121 -9.53 2.74 -2.67
C ILE A 121 -9.89 4.20 -2.91
N TRP A 122 -10.15 4.57 -4.17
CA TRP A 122 -10.61 5.91 -4.52
C TRP A 122 -12.04 6.13 -4.03
N ARG A 123 -12.27 7.29 -3.41
CA ARG A 123 -13.60 7.68 -2.90
C ARG A 123 -14.55 8.10 -4.01
N ASP A 124 -14.02 8.66 -5.09
CA ASP A 124 -14.84 8.99 -6.25
C ASP A 124 -15.32 7.71 -6.94
N ARG A 125 -16.63 7.55 -7.03
CA ARG A 125 -17.26 6.34 -7.57
C ARG A 125 -16.92 6.11 -9.04
N SER A 126 -16.74 7.19 -9.82
CA SER A 126 -16.44 7.06 -11.24
C SER A 126 -15.00 6.56 -11.46
N THR A 127 -14.07 7.01 -10.63
CA THR A 127 -12.71 6.48 -10.59
C THR A 127 -12.70 5.05 -10.08
N PHE A 128 -13.30 4.78 -8.93
CA PHE A 128 -13.35 3.43 -8.34
C PHE A 128 -13.80 2.35 -9.34
N ALA A 129 -14.84 2.64 -10.13
CA ALA A 129 -15.41 1.69 -11.09
C ALA A 129 -14.66 1.63 -12.44
N SER A 130 -13.62 2.44 -12.67
CA SER A 130 -12.98 2.58 -13.97
C SER A 130 -11.51 2.16 -13.97
N PHE A 131 -11.23 1.02 -14.61
CA PHE A 131 -9.86 0.56 -14.86
C PHE A 131 -9.03 1.63 -15.59
N HIS A 132 -9.59 2.21 -16.67
CA HIS A 132 -8.87 3.18 -17.47
C HIS A 132 -8.51 4.46 -16.69
N GLN A 133 -9.37 4.92 -15.78
CA GLN A 133 -9.02 6.05 -14.92
C GLN A 133 -7.89 5.70 -13.94
N HIS A 134 -7.86 4.47 -13.40
CA HIS A 134 -6.76 4.01 -12.55
C HIS A 134 -5.45 3.90 -13.32
N GLU A 135 -5.46 3.36 -14.54
CA GLU A 135 -4.29 3.33 -15.43
C GLU A 135 -3.73 4.74 -15.69
N GLN A 136 -4.60 5.71 -16.02
CA GLN A 136 -4.21 7.11 -16.17
C GLN A 136 -3.69 7.74 -14.87
N LEU A 137 -4.19 7.32 -13.71
CA LEU A 137 -3.69 7.75 -12.41
C LEU A 137 -2.30 7.18 -12.13
N LEU A 138 -2.07 5.90 -12.40
CA LEU A 138 -0.77 5.23 -12.21
C LEU A 138 0.32 5.86 -13.08
N HIS A 139 0.04 6.08 -14.37
CA HIS A 139 0.97 6.82 -15.25
C HIS A 139 1.23 8.27 -14.81
N ARG A 140 0.29 8.89 -14.08
CA ARG A 140 0.55 10.20 -13.47
C ARG A 140 1.38 10.06 -12.22
N LEU A 141 1.07 9.10 -11.35
CA LEU A 141 1.80 8.84 -10.12
C LEU A 141 3.27 8.58 -10.43
N GLU A 142 3.56 7.67 -11.36
CA GLU A 142 4.91 7.35 -11.86
C GLU A 142 5.68 8.63 -12.25
N ARG A 143 5.12 9.46 -13.13
CA ARG A 143 5.73 10.73 -13.57
C ARG A 143 5.98 11.75 -12.47
N HIS A 144 5.19 11.73 -11.39
CA HIS A 144 5.37 12.66 -10.27
C HIS A 144 6.35 12.11 -9.23
N VAL A 145 6.51 10.79 -9.17
CA VAL A 145 7.37 10.10 -8.22
C VAL A 145 8.80 9.92 -8.75
N GLU A 146 8.96 9.68 -10.05
CA GLU A 146 10.26 9.57 -10.73
C GLU A 146 11.25 10.69 -10.33
N PRO A 147 10.88 11.99 -10.34
CA PRO A 147 11.80 13.08 -9.99
C PRO A 147 12.07 13.22 -8.48
N LEU A 148 11.46 12.42 -7.60
CA LEU A 148 11.72 12.49 -6.16
C LEU A 148 13.12 11.94 -5.85
N ASP A 149 13.87 12.67 -5.02
CA ASP A 149 15.25 12.34 -4.63
C ASP A 149 15.29 11.28 -3.51
N HIS A 150 14.88 10.07 -3.86
CA HIS A 150 14.99 8.87 -3.04
C HIS A 150 15.70 7.77 -3.85
N PRO A 151 17.04 7.81 -3.96
CA PRO A 151 17.79 6.86 -4.78
C PRO A 151 17.86 5.45 -4.16
N TYR A 152 17.61 5.33 -2.85
CA TYR A 152 17.60 4.06 -2.12
C TYR A 152 16.21 3.44 -1.98
N ALA A 153 15.22 3.91 -2.75
CA ALA A 153 13.84 3.47 -2.63
C ALA A 153 13.19 3.21 -3.98
N ALA A 154 12.20 2.34 -3.96
CA ALA A 154 11.34 2.01 -5.09
C ALA A 154 9.86 2.08 -4.70
N LEU A 155 9.04 2.45 -5.67
CA LEU A 155 7.58 2.41 -5.62
C LEU A 155 7.10 1.33 -6.59
N ASP A 156 6.28 0.42 -6.11
CA ASP A 156 5.66 -0.61 -6.94
C ASP A 156 4.15 -0.58 -6.70
N CYS A 157 3.35 -0.44 -7.76
CA CYS A 157 1.90 -0.30 -7.66
C CYS A 157 1.18 -1.44 -8.37
N ILE A 158 0.26 -2.12 -7.69
CA ILE A 158 -0.53 -3.21 -8.29
C ILE A 158 -1.98 -2.78 -8.39
N LEU A 159 -2.49 -2.66 -9.63
CA LEU A 159 -3.91 -2.46 -9.90
C LEU A 159 -4.63 -3.81 -9.87
N ARG A 160 -5.63 -3.95 -8.99
CA ARG A 160 -6.38 -5.20 -8.80
C ARG A 160 -7.88 -4.96 -8.62
N PRO A 161 -8.74 -5.96 -8.87
CA PRO A 161 -10.17 -5.85 -8.61
C PRO A 161 -10.46 -5.65 -7.12
N ALA A 162 -11.54 -4.94 -6.82
CA ALA A 162 -12.01 -4.70 -5.47
C ALA A 162 -13.53 -4.79 -5.35
N MET A 163 -13.99 -5.29 -4.21
CA MET A 163 -15.39 -5.31 -3.78
C MET A 163 -15.50 -4.55 -2.45
N VAL A 164 -16.34 -3.52 -2.41
CA VAL A 164 -16.57 -2.69 -1.22
C VAL A 164 -18.04 -2.76 -0.82
N ASP A 165 -18.31 -3.25 0.39
CA ASP A 165 -19.66 -3.37 0.97
C ASP A 165 -19.76 -2.63 2.31
N LEU A 166 -19.45 -1.33 2.30
CA LEU A 166 -19.57 -0.46 3.48
C LEU A 166 -20.92 0.28 3.53
N THR A 167 -21.50 0.55 2.36
CA THR A 167 -22.81 1.22 2.21
C THR A 167 -23.68 0.48 1.20
N GLY A 168 -23.43 -0.81 1.00
CA GLY A 168 -23.94 -1.64 -0.09
C GLY A 168 -22.82 -2.05 -1.07
N PRO A 169 -22.98 -3.21 -1.74
CA PRO A 169 -21.92 -3.84 -2.53
C PRO A 169 -21.61 -3.05 -3.80
N GLN A 170 -20.33 -2.80 -4.00
CA GLN A 170 -19.78 -2.07 -5.15
C GLN A 170 -18.53 -2.76 -5.67
N GLU A 171 -18.51 -3.03 -6.97
CA GLU A 171 -17.36 -3.56 -7.68
C GLU A 171 -16.55 -2.44 -8.34
N GLY A 172 -15.24 -2.61 -8.33
CA GLY A 172 -14.32 -1.66 -8.92
C GLY A 172 -12.88 -2.13 -8.81
N PHE A 173 -11.97 -1.18 -8.60
CA PHE A 173 -10.54 -1.44 -8.53
C PHE A 173 -9.92 -0.77 -7.31
N ALA A 174 -8.84 -1.37 -6.83
CA ALA A 174 -7.97 -0.83 -5.82
C ALA A 174 -6.52 -0.83 -6.33
N ILE A 175 -5.69 -0.02 -5.71
CA ILE A 175 -4.25 0.00 -5.96
C ILE A 175 -3.56 -0.41 -4.67
N SER A 176 -2.81 -1.52 -4.70
CA SER A 176 -1.85 -1.85 -3.65
C SER A 176 -0.56 -1.07 -3.90
N VAL A 177 -0.22 -0.16 -3.00
CA VAL A 177 0.98 0.68 -3.11
C VAL A 177 2.07 0.08 -2.23
N TYR A 178 3.12 -0.44 -2.85
CA TYR A 178 4.32 -0.92 -2.18
C TYR A 178 5.39 0.16 -2.20
N VAL A 179 5.95 0.47 -1.03
CA VAL A 179 7.14 1.31 -0.90
C VAL A 179 8.21 0.49 -0.23
N LYS A 180 9.37 0.41 -0.87
CA LYS A 180 10.50 -0.40 -0.43
C LYS A 180 11.75 0.46 -0.43
N ALA A 181 12.65 0.26 0.52
CA ALA A 181 13.92 0.93 0.52
C ALA A 181 15.04 0.05 1.09
N ILE A 182 16.27 0.38 0.73
CA ILE A 182 17.48 -0.25 1.22
C ILE A 182 18.37 0.74 1.97
N GLY A 183 19.33 0.23 2.73
CA GLY A 183 20.28 1.04 3.49
C GLY A 183 21.50 0.24 3.93
N ALA A 184 22.51 0.97 4.41
CA ALA A 184 23.76 0.39 4.91
C ALA A 184 23.53 -0.53 6.14
N ASP A 185 22.44 -0.29 6.85
CA ASP A 185 21.96 -1.05 8.00
C ASP A 185 20.43 -0.93 8.12
N ALA A 186 19.83 -1.67 9.06
CA ALA A 186 18.37 -1.69 9.24
C ALA A 186 17.79 -0.30 9.59
N ALA A 187 18.55 0.54 10.30
CA ALA A 187 18.09 1.86 10.71
C ALA A 187 18.01 2.82 9.51
N SER A 188 19.05 2.84 8.67
CA SER A 188 19.07 3.63 7.44
C SER A 188 18.06 3.14 6.41
N ALA A 189 17.85 1.82 6.28
CA ALA A 189 16.80 1.27 5.42
C ALA A 189 15.40 1.73 5.88
N TYR A 190 15.13 1.67 7.18
CA TYR A 190 13.88 2.15 7.76
C TYR A 190 13.68 3.66 7.57
N GLU A 191 14.73 4.46 7.73
CA GLU A 191 14.67 5.90 7.50
C GLU A 191 14.39 6.23 6.02
N ASN A 192 15.13 5.61 5.10
CA ASN A 192 14.93 5.77 3.66
C ASN A 192 13.50 5.39 3.24
N TRP A 193 12.99 4.26 3.76
CA TRP A 193 11.62 3.80 3.53
C TRP A 193 10.60 4.81 4.05
N GLY A 194 10.78 5.30 5.28
CA GLY A 194 9.85 6.25 5.89
C GLY A 194 9.76 7.57 5.13
N GLN A 195 10.92 8.11 4.69
CA GLN A 195 10.98 9.33 3.87
C GLN A 195 10.31 9.13 2.49
N ALA A 196 10.59 8.00 1.84
CA ALA A 196 9.98 7.67 0.55
C ALA A 196 8.45 7.51 0.68
N LEU A 197 7.97 6.82 1.72
CA LEU A 197 6.55 6.65 1.98
C LEU A 197 5.85 8.00 2.20
N GLU A 198 6.43 8.89 2.99
CA GLU A 198 5.91 10.24 3.20
C GLU A 198 5.78 11.01 1.87
N ALA A 199 6.81 10.95 1.02
CA ALA A 199 6.80 11.63 -0.27
C ALA A 199 5.75 11.06 -1.23
N VAL A 200 5.63 9.73 -1.32
CA VAL A 200 4.59 9.04 -2.13
C VAL A 200 3.18 9.42 -1.64
N VAL A 201 2.94 9.42 -0.33
CA VAL A 201 1.66 9.86 0.25
C VAL A 201 1.39 11.33 -0.08
N GLY A 202 2.42 12.18 -0.07
CA GLY A 202 2.34 13.56 -0.52
C GLY A 202 1.85 13.70 -1.96
N VAL A 203 2.40 12.90 -2.88
CA VAL A 203 1.98 12.88 -4.30
C VAL A 203 0.56 12.36 -4.45
N ILE A 204 0.20 11.27 -3.78
CA ILE A 204 -1.15 10.69 -3.84
C ILE A 204 -2.24 11.70 -3.42
N ARG A 205 -1.93 12.50 -2.41
CA ARG A 205 -2.83 13.52 -1.87
C ARG A 205 -2.77 14.85 -2.62
N SER A 206 -1.84 15.00 -3.55
CA SER A 206 -1.67 16.22 -4.32
C SER A 206 -2.88 16.47 -5.22
N LYS A 207 -3.18 17.76 -5.47
CA LYS A 207 -4.26 18.13 -6.39
C LYS A 207 -3.96 17.71 -7.83
N ASP A 208 -2.69 17.61 -8.19
CA ASP A 208 -2.24 17.29 -9.54
C ASP A 208 -2.57 15.84 -9.91
N LEU A 209 -2.54 14.93 -8.92
CA LEU A 209 -3.04 13.58 -9.09
C LEU A 209 -4.58 13.51 -9.04
N ALA A 210 -5.21 14.30 -8.17
CA ALA A 210 -6.67 14.29 -7.99
C ALA A 210 -7.48 14.89 -9.16
N GLN A 211 -6.87 15.74 -10.01
CA GLN A 211 -7.57 16.37 -11.12
C GLN A 211 -7.57 15.48 -12.36
N SER A 212 -8.67 14.78 -12.64
CA SER A 212 -8.94 14.31 -14.00
C SER A 212 -9.23 15.53 -14.87
N ARG A 213 -8.33 15.89 -15.79
CA ARG A 213 -8.66 16.86 -16.84
C ARG A 213 -9.72 16.19 -17.73
N LEU A 214 -10.97 16.60 -17.58
CA LEU A 214 -12.06 16.34 -18.51
C LEU A 214 -11.75 16.98 -19.88
#